data_AF-A0A6L3IID5-F1
#
_entry.id   AF-A0A6L3IID5-F1
#
_cell.length_a   1.000
_cell.length_b   1.000
_cell.length_c   1.000
_cell.angle_alpha   90.00
_cell.angle_beta   90.00
_cell.angle_gamma   90.00
#
_symmetry.space_group_name_H-M   'P 1'
#
loop_
_entity.id
_entity.type
_entity.pdbx_description
1 polymer ?
#
loop_
_entity_poly.entity_id
_entity_poly.type
_entity_poly.pdbx_seq_one_letter_code
_entity_poly.pdbx_strand_id
1 'polypeptide(L)'
;PVPDCVILNSVGNLPGALDVLKGYGHVCCFLDNDDAGRKTTEEIRQQCGSVTDKAAHYLPHKDLNEFLQHRLKKAVETRAEQKQGSG
;
A
#
# COMPACT_ATOMS: atom_id res chain seq x y z
N PRO A 1 14.76 -12.72 2.50
CA PRO A 1 14.93 -11.77 1.37
C PRO A 1 14.21 -10.46 1.68
N VAL A 2 14.85 -9.32 1.43
CA VAL A 2 14.20 -8.00 1.51
C VAL A 2 13.42 -7.81 0.20
N PRO A 3 12.13 -7.46 0.22
CA PRO A 3 11.37 -7.21 -1.00
C PRO A 3 11.79 -5.89 -1.65
N ASP A 4 11.77 -5.85 -2.98
CA ASP A 4 11.92 -4.60 -3.74
C ASP A 4 10.60 -3.83 -3.75
N CYS A 5 10.69 -2.51 -3.68
CA CYS A 5 9.53 -1.62 -3.65
C CYS A 5 9.58 -0.64 -4.81
N VAL A 6 8.49 -0.54 -5.57
CA VAL A 6 8.31 0.46 -6.63
C VAL A 6 7.28 1.48 -6.19
N ILE A 7 7.67 2.76 -6.16
CA ILE A 7 6.77 3.87 -5.85
C ILE A 7 6.40 4.57 -7.17
N LEU A 8 5.16 4.41 -7.60
CA LEU A 8 4.69 4.95 -8.89
C LEU A 8 4.56 6.48 -8.88
N ASN A 9 4.36 7.11 -7.71
CA ASN A 9 3.95 8.51 -7.50
C ASN A 9 2.58 8.90 -8.09
N SER A 10 2.10 8.18 -9.10
CA SER A 10 0.75 8.31 -9.67
C SER A 10 0.41 7.05 -10.48
N VAL A 11 -0.88 6.72 -10.58
CA VAL A 11 -1.38 5.64 -11.47
C VAL A 11 -1.02 5.89 -12.94
N GLY A 12 -0.85 7.15 -13.36
CA GLY A 12 -0.45 7.51 -14.72
C GLY A 12 0.98 7.07 -15.09
N ASN A 13 1.81 6.74 -14.10
CA ASN A 13 3.16 6.23 -14.29
C ASN A 13 3.21 4.71 -14.44
N LEU A 14 2.07 4.02 -14.37
CA LEU A 14 1.99 2.57 -14.54
C LEU A 14 2.68 2.07 -15.82
N PRO A 15 2.49 2.68 -17.01
CA PRO A 15 3.08 2.16 -18.24
C PRO A 15 4.60 2.02 -18.19
N GLY A 16 5.31 2.97 -17.56
CA GLY A 16 6.76 2.90 -17.39
C GLY A 16 7.22 1.91 -16.31
N ALA A 17 6.33 1.57 -15.37
CA ALA A 17 6.63 0.60 -14.32
C ALA A 17 6.25 -0.84 -14.72
N LEU A 18 5.33 -1.04 -15.68
CA LEU A 18 4.89 -2.36 -16.11
C LEU A 18 6.05 -3.24 -16.58
N ASP A 19 7.01 -2.68 -17.32
CA ASP A 19 8.18 -3.43 -17.80
C ASP A 19 9.04 -3.95 -16.63
N VAL A 20 9.16 -3.15 -15.57
CA VAL A 20 9.85 -3.54 -14.33
C VAL A 20 9.04 -4.61 -13.59
N LEU A 21 7.74 -4.41 -13.42
CA LEU A 21 6.84 -5.30 -12.67
C LEU A 21 6.74 -6.70 -13.31
N LYS A 22 6.78 -6.79 -14.64
CA LYS A 22 6.79 -8.06 -15.39
C LYS A 22 8.00 -8.94 -15.08
N GLY A 23 9.11 -8.35 -14.63
CA GLY A 23 10.30 -9.09 -14.21
C GLY A 23 10.17 -9.77 -12.85
N TYR A 24 9.14 -9.44 -12.06
CA TYR A 24 8.94 -10.00 -10.72
C TYR A 24 8.00 -11.21 -10.76
N GLY A 25 8.39 -12.27 -10.05
CA GLY A 25 7.57 -13.48 -9.94
C GLY A 25 6.27 -13.28 -9.15
N HIS A 26 6.21 -12.26 -8.29
CA HIS A 26 5.02 -11.88 -7.52
C HIS A 26 5.01 -10.39 -7.22
N VAL A 27 3.88 -9.74 -7.46
CA VAL A 27 3.68 -8.31 -7.20
C VAL A 27 2.60 -8.11 -6.16
N CYS A 28 2.90 -7.35 -5.10
CA CYS A 28 1.91 -6.91 -4.12
C CYS A 28 1.51 -5.46 -4.39
N CYS A 29 0.23 -5.23 -4.69
CA CYS A 29 -0.29 -3.90 -5.01
C CYS A 29 -0.84 -3.22 -3.76
N PHE A 30 -0.21 -2.11 -3.34
CA PHE A 30 -0.67 -1.24 -2.26
C PHE A 30 -1.12 0.10 -2.86
N LEU A 31 -2.22 0.09 -3.61
CA LEU A 31 -2.77 1.27 -4.30
C LEU A 31 -4.01 1.82 -3.60
N ASP A 32 -4.33 3.09 -3.82
CA ASP A 32 -5.48 3.74 -3.18
C ASP A 32 -6.79 2.94 -3.36
N ASN A 33 -7.62 2.89 -2.31
CA ASN A 33 -8.96 2.26 -2.30
C ASN A 33 -10.00 3.06 -3.12
N ASP A 34 -9.56 3.78 -4.14
CA ASP A 34 -10.43 4.50 -5.08
C ASP A 34 -10.55 3.74 -6.43
N ASP A 35 -11.35 4.30 -7.34
CA ASP A 35 -11.55 3.68 -8.65
C ASP A 35 -10.28 3.66 -9.49
N ALA A 36 -9.37 4.62 -9.30
CA ALA A 36 -8.12 4.69 -10.04
C ALA A 36 -7.19 3.56 -9.59
N GLY A 37 -6.98 3.42 -8.27
CA GLY A 37 -6.16 2.35 -7.70
C GLY A 37 -6.70 0.96 -8.04
N ARG A 38 -8.02 0.75 -7.96
CA ARG A 38 -8.66 -0.52 -8.38
C ARG A 38 -8.40 -0.86 -9.85
N LYS A 39 -8.59 0.12 -10.75
CA LYS A 39 -8.33 -0.07 -12.19
C LYS A 39 -6.88 -0.40 -12.47
N THR A 40 -5.95 0.29 -11.81
CA THR A 40 -4.51 0.05 -11.95
C THR A 40 -4.12 -1.34 -11.44
N THR A 41 -4.69 -1.81 -10.33
CA THR A 41 -4.46 -3.19 -9.84
C THR A 41 -4.93 -4.24 -10.86
N GLU A 42 -6.10 -4.04 -11.46
CA GLU A 42 -6.60 -4.95 -12.51
C GLU A 42 -5.72 -4.92 -13.76
N GLU A 43 -5.21 -3.76 -14.16
CA GLU A 43 -4.28 -3.64 -15.29
C GLU A 43 -2.95 -4.37 -15.00
N ILE A 44 -2.39 -4.22 -13.80
CA ILE A 44 -1.21 -4.97 -13.36
C ILE A 44 -1.50 -6.47 -13.37
N ARG A 45 -2.69 -6.90 -12.92
CA ARG A 45 -3.12 -8.30 -12.90
C ARG A 45 -3.26 -8.91 -14.29
N GLN A 46 -3.65 -8.14 -15.29
CA GLN A 46 -3.70 -8.60 -16.68
C GLN A 46 -2.32 -8.74 -17.30
N GLN A 47 -1.35 -7.93 -16.85
CA GLN A 47 0.00 -7.85 -17.43
C GLN A 47 1.03 -8.70 -16.68
N CYS A 48 0.81 -9.00 -15.40
CA CYS A 48 1.72 -9.72 -14.52
C CYS A 48 1.09 -11.04 -14.07
N GLY A 49 1.89 -12.10 -13.99
CA GLY A 49 1.37 -13.46 -13.73
C GLY A 49 0.77 -13.65 -12.33
N SER A 50 1.44 -13.13 -11.29
CA SER A 50 1.02 -13.30 -9.89
C SER A 50 0.92 -11.95 -9.21
N VAL A 51 -0.31 -11.53 -8.90
CA VAL A 51 -0.60 -10.24 -8.28
C VAL A 51 -1.50 -10.43 -7.07
N THR A 52 -1.14 -9.78 -5.97
CA THR A 52 -1.98 -9.72 -4.77
C THR A 52 -2.39 -8.29 -4.49
N ASP A 53 -3.69 -8.04 -4.54
CA ASP A 53 -4.26 -6.80 -4.07
C ASP A 53 -4.15 -6.71 -2.54
N LYS A 54 -3.50 -5.67 -2.04
CA LYS A 54 -3.36 -5.40 -0.62
C LYS A 54 -4.26 -4.27 -0.13
N ALA A 55 -5.09 -3.69 -0.99
CA ALA A 55 -5.94 -2.56 -0.65
C ALA A 55 -6.94 -2.84 0.47
N ALA A 56 -7.44 -4.08 0.52
CA ALA A 56 -8.31 -4.56 1.59
C ALA A 56 -7.66 -4.56 3.00
N HIS A 57 -6.32 -4.63 3.10
CA HIS A 57 -5.64 -4.71 4.40
C HIS A 57 -5.69 -3.42 5.21
N TYR A 58 -5.97 -2.29 4.57
CA TYR A 58 -6.06 -1.00 5.24
C TYR A 58 -7.47 -0.43 5.23
N LEU A 59 -8.51 -1.21 4.91
CA LEU A 59 -9.88 -0.75 5.15
C LEU A 59 -10.10 -0.43 6.64
N PRO A 60 -10.81 0.65 6.98
CA PRO A 60 -11.59 1.54 6.10
C PRO A 60 -10.83 2.75 5.52
N HIS A 61 -9.50 2.78 5.60
CA HIS A 61 -8.68 3.90 5.12
C HIS A 61 -8.61 3.98 3.60
N LYS A 62 -8.52 5.21 3.08
CA LYS A 62 -8.46 5.47 1.65
C LYS A 62 -7.16 4.94 1.04
N ASP A 63 -6.05 5.08 1.75
CA ASP A 63 -4.74 4.70 1.24
C ASP A 63 -3.85 4.14 2.35
N LEU A 64 -2.70 3.59 1.95
CA LEU A 64 -1.74 3.05 2.90
C LEU A 64 -1.18 4.14 3.83
N ASN A 65 -1.04 5.37 3.34
CA ASN A 65 -0.49 6.48 4.14
C ASN A 65 -1.45 6.86 5.28
N GLU A 66 -2.75 6.96 5.02
CA GLU A 66 -3.78 7.20 6.03
C GLU A 66 -3.77 6.12 7.11
N PHE A 67 -3.69 4.85 6.70
CA PHE A 67 -3.60 3.73 7.64
C PHE A 67 -2.34 3.79 8.50
N LEU A 68 -1.19 4.05 7.89
CA LEU A 68 0.08 4.18 8.62
C LEU A 68 0.04 5.37 9.58
N GLN A 69 -0.47 6.52 9.15
CA GLN A 69 -0.64 7.69 10.01
C GLN A 69 -1.58 7.40 11.18
N HIS A 70 -2.71 6.72 10.95
CA HIS A 70 -3.63 6.33 12.01
C HIS A 70 -2.96 5.39 13.02
N ARG A 71 -2.19 4.40 12.55
CA ARG A 71 -1.42 3.49 13.42
C ARG A 71 -0.34 4.22 14.22
N LEU A 72 0.37 5.15 13.60
CA LEU A 72 1.39 5.96 14.27
C LEU A 72 0.77 6.86 15.34
N LYS A 73 -0.36 7.52 15.04
CA LYS A 73 -1.10 8.32 16.03
C LYS A 73 -1.53 7.48 17.23
N LYS A 74 -2.13 6.31 17.00
CA LYS A 74 -2.48 5.38 18.08
C LYS A 74 -1.28 4.96 18.92
N ALA A 75 -0.15 4.62 18.28
CA ALA A 75 1.05 4.23 19.01
C ALA A 75 1.63 5.36 19.87
N VAL A 76 1.50 6.62 19.42
CA VAL A 76 1.89 7.80 20.20
C VAL A 76 0.94 8.03 21.37
N GLU A 77 -0.37 7.89 21.17
CA GLU A 77 -1.40 8.01 22.22
C GLU A 77 -1.20 6.94 23.30
N THR A 78 -1.00 5.67 22.94
CA THR A 78 -0.73 4.60 23.91
C THR A 78 0.54 4.86 24.74
N ARG A 79 1.56 5.48 24.15
CA ARG A 79 2.79 5.89 24.87
C ARG A 79 2.57 7.10 25.78
N ALA A 80 1.63 7.98 25.47
CA ALA A 80 1.30 9.13 26.30
C ALA A 80 0.46 8.73 27.53
N GLU A 81 -0.49 7.80 27.37
CA GLU A 81 -1.32 7.26 28.46
C GLU A 81 -0.49 6.47 29.49
N GLN A 82 0.49 5.68 29.02
CA GLN A 82 1.41 4.96 29.92
C GLN A 82 2.31 5.88 30.77
N LYS A 83 2.49 7.15 30.38
CA LYS A 83 3.25 8.14 31.19
C LYS A 83 2.39 8.87 32.22
N GLN A 84 1.06 8.80 32.15
CA GLN A 84 0.16 9.45 33.12
C GLN A 84 -0.36 8.50 34.21
N GLY A 85 -0.21 7.19 34.06
CA GLY A 85 -0.61 6.19 35.07
C GLY A 85 0.44 5.83 36.13
N SER A 86 1.52 6.62 36.25
CA SER A 86 2.61 6.39 37.23
C SER A 86 2.67 7.44 38.35
N GLY A 87 1.64 8.29 38.47
CA GLY A 87 1.54 9.33 39.50
C GLY A 87 0.85 8.83 40.75
#